data_AF-A0A973GUK0-F1
#
_entry.id   AF-A0A973GUK0-F1
#
_cell.length_a   1.000
_cell.length_b   1.000
_cell.length_c   1.000
_cell.angle_alpha   90.00
_cell.angle_beta   90.00
_cell.angle_gamma   90.00
#
_symmetry.space_group_name_H-M   'P 1'
#
loop_
_entity.id
_entity.type
_entity.pdbx_description
1 polymer ?
#
loop_
_entity_poly.entity_id
_entity_poly.type
_entity_poly.pdbx_seq_one_letter_code
_entity_poly.pdbx_strand_id
1 'polypeptide(L)'
;LVNGFNGLGLHTLFSVIRLFGGTFKNFVFIQVGVVDAGNFKGAEEVARMKEQVKQELDRYVHYMRCHGYYAAAYSSFGTDVADEVEHIMPEVLERFPNAILFGGQLVFPKANIFSNVFHNYTIFAVQRRFYSQGIPLVVLPIRV
;
A
#
# COMPACT_ATOMS: atom_id res chain seq x y z
N LEU A 1 -0.95 1.76 -1.98
CA LEU A 1 -0.28 0.83 -1.04
C LEU A 1 -0.62 1.23 0.39
N VAL A 2 -1.04 0.26 1.20
CA VAL A 2 -1.35 0.45 2.62
C VAL A 2 -0.62 -0.61 3.44
N ASN A 3 -0.34 -0.30 4.71
CA ASN A 3 0.25 -1.23 5.67
C ASN A 3 -0.69 -1.33 6.88
N GLY A 4 -1.81 -2.02 6.68
CA GLY A 4 -2.90 -2.16 7.65
C GLY A 4 -3.79 -0.93 7.79
N PHE A 5 -4.91 -1.11 8.49
CA PHE A 5 -5.88 -0.04 8.76
C PHE A 5 -5.41 0.83 9.93
N ASN A 6 -4.61 1.85 9.63
CA ASN A 6 -4.03 2.75 10.64
C ASN A 6 -4.03 4.22 10.18
N GLY A 7 -3.54 5.09 11.07
CA GLY A 7 -3.49 6.53 10.84
C GLY A 7 -2.67 6.92 9.60
N LEU A 8 -1.62 6.17 9.25
CA LEU A 8 -0.80 6.47 8.08
C LEU A 8 -1.54 6.18 6.78
N GLY A 9 -2.13 4.99 6.66
CA GLY A 9 -2.90 4.62 5.47
C GLY A 9 -4.14 5.50 5.29
N LEU A 10 -4.82 5.86 6.39
CA LEU A 10 -5.93 6.81 6.35
C LEU A 10 -5.47 8.23 5.99
N HIS A 11 -4.33 8.68 6.51
CA HIS A 11 -3.77 9.98 6.15
C HIS A 11 -3.44 10.04 4.65
N THR A 12 -2.82 8.99 4.08
CA THR A 12 -2.58 8.90 2.64
C THR A 12 -3.90 8.93 1.86
N LEU A 13 -4.88 8.13 2.24
CA LEU A 13 -6.20 8.10 1.62
C LEU A 13 -6.86 9.48 1.60
N PHE A 14 -6.93 10.16 2.75
CA PHE A 14 -7.52 11.49 2.84
C PHE A 14 -6.72 12.55 2.10
N SER A 15 -5.40 12.41 2.05
CA SER A 15 -4.55 13.28 1.23
C SER A 15 -4.85 13.13 -0.25
N VAL A 16 -5.05 11.89 -0.74
CA VAL A 16 -5.46 11.64 -2.14
C VAL A 16 -6.80 12.32 -2.43
N ILE A 17 -7.81 12.10 -1.59
CA ILE A 17 -9.15 12.69 -1.76
C ILE A 17 -9.07 14.22 -1.72
N ARG A 18 -8.26 14.80 -0.83
CA ARG A 18 -8.12 16.25 -0.69
C ARG A 18 -7.38 16.89 -1.86
N LEU A 19 -6.28 16.28 -2.31
CA LEU A 19 -5.41 16.84 -3.35
C LEU A 19 -5.99 16.66 -4.75
N PHE A 20 -6.63 15.51 -4.99
CA PHE A 20 -7.16 15.15 -6.31
C PHE A 20 -8.68 15.28 -6.39
N GLY A 21 -9.35 15.67 -5.31
CA GLY A 21 -10.78 15.93 -5.28
C GLY A 21 -11.61 14.75 -5.80
N GLY A 22 -12.51 15.05 -6.74
CA GLY A 22 -13.40 14.06 -7.37
C GLY A 22 -12.79 13.27 -8.54
N THR A 23 -11.48 13.41 -8.80
CA THR A 23 -10.80 12.77 -9.95
C THR A 23 -10.91 11.25 -9.89
N PHE A 24 -10.82 10.67 -8.69
CA PHE A 24 -10.88 9.23 -8.50
C PHE A 24 -12.23 8.80 -7.93
N LYS A 25 -12.88 7.85 -8.60
CA LYS A 25 -14.09 7.17 -8.11
C LYS A 25 -13.85 5.72 -7.68
N ASN A 26 -12.74 5.14 -8.16
CA ASN A 26 -12.32 3.77 -7.86
C ASN A 26 -11.07 3.83 -6.98
N PHE A 27 -11.09 3.11 -5.86
CA PHE A 27 -9.97 2.98 -4.93
C PHE A 27 -9.57 1.52 -4.79
N VAL A 28 -8.30 1.22 -5.04
CA VAL A 28 -7.76 -0.13 -4.91
C VAL A 28 -6.75 -0.14 -3.78
N PHE A 29 -7.05 -0.90 -2.72
CA PHE A 29 -6.18 -1.05 -1.57
C PHE A 29 -5.30 -2.28 -1.76
N ILE A 30 -3.99 -2.08 -1.68
CA ILE A 30 -3.00 -3.13 -1.83
C ILE A 30 -2.17 -3.18 -0.56
N GLN A 31 -2.13 -4.34 0.09
CA GLN A 31 -1.32 -4.60 1.28
C GLN A 31 -0.45 -5.84 1.08
N VAL A 32 0.84 -5.72 1.37
CA VAL A 32 1.74 -6.87 1.40
C VAL A 32 2.00 -7.27 2.84
N GLY A 33 1.72 -8.51 3.18
CA GLY A 33 2.12 -9.11 4.46
C GLY A 33 3.53 -9.68 4.36
N VAL A 34 4.48 -9.12 5.11
CA VAL A 34 5.87 -9.58 5.10
C VAL A 34 6.00 -10.84 5.96
N VAL A 35 6.44 -11.94 5.34
CA VAL A 35 6.73 -13.20 6.02
C VAL A 35 8.23 -13.26 6.32
N ASP A 36 8.60 -13.51 7.57
CA ASP A 36 10.00 -13.76 7.93
C ASP A 36 10.37 -15.22 7.60
N ALA A 37 11.17 -15.41 6.55
CA ALA A 37 11.63 -16.72 6.12
C ALA A 37 12.57 -17.40 7.15
N GLY A 38 13.27 -16.61 7.98
CA GLY A 38 14.18 -17.13 9.01
C GLY A 38 13.48 -17.49 10.32
N ASN A 39 12.33 -16.87 10.59
CA ASN A 39 11.52 -17.08 11.79
C ASN A 39 10.18 -17.74 11.44
N PHE A 40 10.16 -18.70 10.52
CA PHE A 40 8.92 -19.29 10.00
C PHE A 40 8.11 -19.96 11.13
N LYS A 41 7.09 -19.26 11.64
CA LYS A 41 6.35 -19.63 12.86
C LYS A 41 5.21 -20.65 12.64
N GLY A 42 5.23 -21.37 11.53
CA GLY A 42 4.26 -22.42 11.21
C GLY A 42 3.00 -21.93 10.48
N ALA A 43 2.22 -22.88 9.96
CA ALA A 43 1.09 -22.62 9.06
C ALA A 43 -0.06 -21.81 9.71
N GLU A 44 -0.29 -22.00 11.02
CA GLU A 44 -1.35 -21.28 11.74
C GLU A 44 -1.07 -19.79 11.88
N GLU A 45 0.17 -19.40 12.10
CA GLU A 45 0.54 -17.98 12.20
C GLU A 45 0.40 -17.28 10.85
N VAL A 46 0.77 -17.96 9.75
CA VAL A 46 0.54 -17.45 8.40
C VAL A 46 -0.96 -17.29 8.13
N ALA A 47 -1.78 -18.27 8.54
CA ALA A 47 -3.23 -18.18 8.38
C ALA A 47 -3.82 -17.00 9.17
N ARG A 48 -3.40 -16.80 10.42
CA ARG A 48 -3.81 -15.67 11.25
C ARG A 48 -3.39 -14.33 10.64
N MET A 49 -2.17 -14.23 10.12
CA MET A 49 -1.68 -13.02 9.44
C MET A 49 -2.52 -12.72 8.20
N LYS A 50 -2.80 -13.73 7.37
CA LYS A 50 -3.66 -13.57 6.17
C LYS A 50 -5.05 -13.06 6.54
N GLU A 51 -5.64 -13.62 7.58
CA GLU A 51 -6.95 -13.19 8.08
C GLU A 51 -6.92 -11.76 8.61
N GLN A 52 -5.89 -11.39 9.36
CA GLN A 52 -5.73 -10.02 9.86
C GLN A 52 -5.59 -9.01 8.71
N VAL A 53 -4.73 -9.28 7.72
CA VAL A 53 -4.56 -8.40 6.55
C VAL A 53 -5.88 -8.26 5.80
N LYS A 54 -6.63 -9.36 5.63
CA LYS A 54 -7.95 -9.32 5.01
C LYS A 54 -8.92 -8.41 5.77
N GLN A 55 -9.02 -8.56 7.10
CA GLN A 55 -9.89 -7.74 7.93
C GLN A 55 -9.53 -6.25 7.85
N GLU A 56 -8.24 -5.92 7.81
CA GLU A 56 -7.76 -4.54 7.67
C GLU A 56 -8.13 -3.94 6.30
N LEU A 57 -7.96 -4.70 5.23
CA LEU A 57 -8.36 -4.30 3.88
C LEU A 57 -9.88 -4.15 3.74
N ASP A 58 -10.66 -5.05 4.32
CA ASP A 58 -12.12 -5.00 4.30
C ASP A 58 -12.64 -3.74 4.99
N ARG A 59 -11.97 -3.26 6.05
CA ARG A 59 -12.29 -1.98 6.69
C ARG A 59 -12.10 -0.79 5.74
N TYR A 60 -11.03 -0.77 4.94
CA TYR A 60 -10.83 0.26 3.91
C TYR A 60 -11.91 0.22 2.84
N VAL A 61 -12.21 -0.98 2.33
CA VAL A 61 -13.24 -1.17 1.29
C VAL A 61 -14.62 -0.76 1.80
N HIS A 62 -14.98 -1.20 3.01
CA HIS A 62 -16.23 -0.84 3.65
C HIS A 62 -16.33 0.67 3.85
N TYR A 63 -15.28 1.29 4.42
CA TYR A 63 -15.24 2.73 4.63
C TYR A 63 -15.48 3.50 3.33
N MET A 64 -14.77 3.16 2.25
CA MET A 64 -14.91 3.86 0.97
C MET A 64 -16.30 3.67 0.33
N ARG A 65 -16.84 2.45 0.38
CA ARG A 65 -18.18 2.16 -0.15
C ARG A 65 -19.26 2.93 0.59
N CYS A 66 -19.17 3.03 1.92
CA CYS A 66 -20.09 3.82 2.74
C CYS A 66 -20.05 5.32 2.40
N HIS A 67 -18.96 5.82 1.81
CA HIS A 67 -18.80 7.21 1.38
C HIS A 67 -19.03 7.41 -0.13
N GLY A 68 -19.65 6.44 -0.82
CA GLY A 68 -20.06 6.58 -2.23
C GLY A 68 -18.95 6.34 -3.26
N TYR A 69 -17.84 5.70 -2.85
CA TYR A 69 -16.76 5.30 -3.75
C TYR A 69 -16.80 3.81 -4.07
N TYR A 70 -16.29 3.42 -5.23
CA TYR A 70 -16.01 2.02 -5.53
C TYR A 70 -14.68 1.64 -4.91
N ALA A 71 -14.64 0.48 -4.26
CA ALA A 71 -13.41 -0.02 -3.65
C ALA A 71 -13.21 -1.51 -3.85
N ALA A 72 -11.96 -1.88 -4.07
CA ALA A 72 -11.46 -3.26 -4.14
C ALA A 72 -10.18 -3.38 -3.29
N ALA A 73 -9.84 -4.60 -2.90
CA ALA A 73 -8.64 -4.88 -2.14
C ALA A 73 -7.90 -6.10 -2.68
N TYR A 74 -6.57 -6.03 -2.63
CA TYR A 74 -5.65 -7.09 -3.01
C TYR A 74 -4.60 -7.25 -1.89
N SER A 75 -4.26 -8.49 -1.59
CA SER A 75 -3.22 -8.82 -0.61
C SER A 75 -2.23 -9.80 -1.21
N SER A 76 -0.94 -9.58 -0.96
CA SER A 76 0.13 -10.53 -1.31
C SER A 76 1.01 -10.80 -0.09
N PHE A 77 1.75 -11.90 -0.10
CA PHE A 77 2.52 -12.35 1.06
C PHE A 77 3.86 -12.93 0.63
N GLY A 78 4.93 -12.33 1.12
CA GLY A 78 6.29 -12.73 0.76
C GLY A 78 7.33 -12.05 1.64
N THR A 79 8.60 -12.21 1.31
CA THR A 79 9.72 -11.69 2.11
C THR A 79 10.08 -10.24 1.76
N ASP A 80 9.75 -9.78 0.56
CA ASP A 80 10.06 -8.44 0.07
C ASP A 80 8.80 -7.76 -0.48
N VAL A 81 8.53 -6.54 -0.03
CA VAL A 81 7.31 -5.82 -0.42
C VAL A 81 7.35 -5.41 -1.89
N ALA A 82 8.51 -5.04 -2.43
CA ALA A 82 8.59 -4.56 -3.80
C ALA A 82 8.38 -5.70 -4.81
N ASP A 83 8.93 -6.89 -4.52
CA ASP A 83 8.67 -8.12 -5.28
C ASP A 83 7.18 -8.47 -5.30
N GLU A 84 6.56 -8.47 -4.13
CA GLU A 84 5.15 -8.85 -3.99
C GLU A 84 4.19 -7.85 -4.64
N VAL A 85 4.49 -6.54 -4.57
CA VAL A 85 3.68 -5.54 -5.27
C VAL A 85 3.85 -5.67 -6.79
N GLU A 86 5.06 -5.95 -7.28
CA GLU A 86 5.30 -6.21 -8.70
C GLU A 86 4.56 -7.46 -9.18
N HIS A 87 4.50 -8.51 -8.35
CA HIS A 87 3.81 -9.75 -8.67
C HIS A 87 2.30 -9.57 -8.89
N ILE A 88 1.63 -8.77 -8.06
CA ILE A 88 0.18 -8.55 -8.15
C ILE A 88 -0.22 -7.42 -9.12
N MET A 89 0.72 -6.58 -9.53
CA MET A 89 0.41 -5.41 -10.35
C MET A 89 -0.23 -5.77 -11.71
N PRO A 90 0.18 -6.83 -12.43
CA PRO A 90 -0.47 -7.21 -13.68
C PRO A 90 -1.97 -7.50 -13.51
N GLU A 91 -2.36 -8.24 -12.48
CA GLU A 91 -3.78 -8.53 -12.19
C GLU A 91 -4.57 -7.25 -11.89
N VAL A 92 -3.97 -6.34 -11.12
CA VAL A 92 -4.58 -5.05 -10.81
C VAL A 92 -4.73 -4.20 -12.06
N LEU A 93 -3.71 -4.12 -12.91
CA LEU A 93 -3.73 -3.29 -14.13
C LEU A 93 -4.62 -3.87 -15.23
N GLU A 94 -4.78 -5.19 -15.30
CA GLU A 94 -5.76 -5.81 -16.22
C GLU A 94 -7.17 -5.34 -15.89
N ARG A 95 -7.51 -5.25 -14.60
CA ARG A 95 -8.83 -4.77 -14.14
C ARG A 95 -8.94 -3.25 -14.06
N PHE A 96 -7.82 -2.55 -13.82
CA PHE A 96 -7.76 -1.11 -13.61
C PHE A 96 -6.60 -0.50 -14.44
N PRO A 97 -6.73 -0.43 -15.77
CA PRO A 97 -5.61 -0.10 -16.67
C PRO A 97 -5.08 1.33 -16.52
N ASN A 98 -5.90 2.25 -16.00
CA ASN A 98 -5.52 3.65 -15.76
C ASN A 98 -5.21 3.91 -14.27
N ALA A 99 -4.83 2.88 -13.51
CA ALA A 99 -4.53 3.03 -12.10
C ALA A 99 -3.27 3.88 -11.87
N ILE A 100 -3.35 4.79 -10.90
CA ILE A 100 -2.22 5.53 -10.37
C ILE A 100 -1.91 4.97 -8.99
N LEU A 101 -0.66 4.57 -8.78
CA LEU A 101 -0.23 4.04 -7.50
C LEU A 101 0.03 5.19 -6.53
N PHE A 102 -0.55 5.09 -5.34
CA PHE A 102 -0.26 6.01 -4.26
C PHE A 102 0.48 5.30 -3.14
N GLY A 103 1.56 5.91 -2.66
CA GLY A 103 2.30 5.49 -1.49
C GLY A 103 2.52 6.63 -0.52
N GLY A 104 2.37 6.35 0.77
CA GLY A 104 2.76 7.27 1.83
C GLY A 104 4.25 7.17 2.12
N GLN A 105 4.91 8.30 2.30
CA GLN A 105 6.29 8.38 2.77
C GLN A 105 6.33 9.14 4.09
N LEU A 106 6.96 8.57 5.13
CA LEU A 106 7.14 9.26 6.40
C LEU A 106 8.21 10.36 6.24
N VAL A 107 7.85 11.58 6.61
CA VAL A 107 8.74 12.75 6.60
C VAL A 107 8.88 13.27 8.02
N PHE A 108 10.06 13.08 8.60
CA PHE A 108 10.38 13.51 9.97
C PHE A 108 11.08 14.88 9.96
N PRO A 109 10.61 15.87 10.76
CA PRO A 109 11.16 17.24 10.76
C PRO A 109 12.58 17.37 11.33
N LYS A 110 13.09 16.37 12.06
CA LYS A 110 14.44 16.34 12.67
C LYS A 110 15.18 15.01 12.48
N ALA A 111 14.95 14.29 11.37
CA ALA A 111 15.58 12.98 11.20
C ALA A 111 17.04 13.08 10.76
N ASN A 112 17.91 12.32 11.44
CA ASN A 112 19.21 11.89 10.92
C ASN A 112 18.98 11.20 9.57
N ILE A 113 19.80 11.52 8.57
CA ILE A 113 19.70 11.03 7.19
C ILE A 113 19.51 9.49 7.12
N PHE A 114 20.14 8.76 8.04
CA PHE A 114 20.04 7.30 8.12
C PHE A 114 18.66 6.76 8.54
N SER A 115 17.94 7.39 9.48
CA SER A 115 16.63 6.88 9.91
C SER A 115 15.56 7.08 8.82
N ASN A 116 15.69 8.13 8.00
CA ASN A 116 14.83 8.39 6.83
C ASN A 116 14.99 7.37 5.71
N VAL A 117 16.19 6.78 5.53
CA VAL A 117 16.47 5.82 4.46
C VAL A 117 15.80 4.48 4.73
N PHE A 118 15.89 3.95 5.96
CA PHE A 118 15.33 2.63 6.28
C PHE A 118 13.79 2.60 6.28
N HIS A 119 13.13 3.66 6.77
CA HIS A 119 11.67 3.70 6.83
C HIS A 119 11.00 3.92 5.47
N ASN A 120 11.73 4.50 4.50
CA ASN A 120 11.20 4.82 3.18
C ASN A 120 11.77 3.92 2.06
N TYR A 121 12.66 2.98 2.38
CA TYR A 121 13.30 2.11 1.39
C TYR A 121 12.26 1.41 0.50
N THR A 122 11.18 0.89 1.09
CA THR A 122 10.14 0.16 0.38
C THR A 122 9.46 0.98 -0.70
N ILE A 123 9.07 2.24 -0.43
CA ILE A 123 8.34 3.04 -1.42
C ILE A 123 9.25 3.42 -2.60
N PHE A 124 10.54 3.68 -2.34
CA PHE A 124 11.51 3.96 -3.40
C PHE A 124 11.87 2.72 -4.23
N ALA A 125 11.96 1.54 -3.60
CA ALA A 125 12.16 0.29 -4.31
C ALA A 125 11.00 0.00 -5.28
N VAL A 126 9.77 0.16 -4.79
CA VAL A 126 8.55 0.05 -5.61
C VAL A 126 8.55 1.08 -6.74
N GLN A 127 8.85 2.35 -6.44
CA GLN A 127 8.91 3.42 -7.44
C GLN A 127 9.91 3.09 -8.54
N ARG A 128 11.10 2.60 -8.19
CA ARG A 128 12.14 2.25 -9.17
C ARG A 128 11.69 1.15 -10.12
N ARG A 129 11.02 0.10 -9.62
CA ARG A 129 10.51 -1.02 -10.44
C ARG A 129 9.45 -0.56 -11.42
N PHE A 130 8.49 0.23 -10.94
CA PHE A 130 7.37 0.70 -11.76
C PHE A 130 7.72 1.83 -12.71
N TYR A 131 8.74 2.62 -12.39
CA TYR A 131 9.25 3.62 -13.31
C TYR A 131 9.72 3.01 -14.64
N SER A 132 10.43 1.86 -14.60
CA SER A 132 10.83 1.16 -15.82
C SER A 132 9.68 0.55 -16.62
N GLN A 133 8.50 0.40 -16.01
CA GLN A 133 7.31 -0.19 -16.62
C GLN A 133 6.29 0.88 -17.06
N GLY A 134 6.60 2.17 -16.88
CA GLY A 134 5.71 3.28 -17.24
C GLY A 134 4.47 3.41 -16.34
N ILE A 135 4.44 2.73 -15.19
CA ILE A 135 3.30 2.75 -14.27
C ILE A 135 3.42 4.01 -13.38
N PRO A 136 2.42 4.92 -13.42
CA PRO A 136 2.48 6.16 -12.67
C PRO A 136 2.37 5.90 -11.16
N LEU A 137 3.34 6.41 -10.40
CA LEU A 137 3.38 6.33 -8.95
C LEU A 137 3.56 7.73 -8.33
N VAL A 138 2.68 8.07 -7.38
CA VAL A 138 2.71 9.30 -6.61
C VAL A 138 3.07 9.00 -5.16
N VAL A 139 4.14 9.64 -4.69
CA VAL A 139 4.58 9.56 -3.29
C VAL A 139 4.05 10.76 -2.53
N LEU A 140 3.26 10.53 -1.49
CA LEU A 140 2.67 11.57 -0.66
C LEU A 140 3.43 11.71 0.67
N PRO A 141 3.89 12.92 1.03
CA PRO A 141 4.57 13.14 2.30
C PRO A 141 3.56 13.06 3.45
N ILE A 142 3.84 12.18 4.42
CA ILE A 142 3.14 12.11 5.70
C ILE A 142 4.06 12.76 6.73
N ARG A 143 3.70 13.95 7.20
CA ARG A 143 4.40 14.60 8.30
C ARG A 143 3.92 13.98 9.61
N VAL A 144 4.85 13.46 10.40
CA VAL A 144 4.64 12.95 11.76
C VAL A 144 5.31 13.86 12.77
#